data_AF-A0A0L6JGU2-F1
#
_entry.id   AF-A0A0L6JGU2-F1
#
_cell.length_a   1.000
_cell.length_b   1.000
_cell.length_c   1.000
_cell.angle_alpha   90.00
_cell.angle_beta   90.00
_cell.angle_gamma   90.00
#
_symmetry.space_group_name_H-M   'P 1'
#
loop_
_entity.id
_entity.type
_entity.pdbx_description
1 polymer ?
#
loop_
_entity_poly.entity_id
_entity_poly.type
_entity_poly.pdbx_seq_one_letter_code
_entity_poly.pdbx_strand_id
1 'polypeptide(L)'
;MLAEKEKYYYGTAAPKIDYDVYENNKVLKAKKRYKKNNKVKLKAVFCILIFFVSFTHIIYMYAQITEMDYKLNKDNKELNEQKNDNIRLSLEIQKHLDLNRIRDVAQARLDMQKPDKHQIIYVNVPKTDFTEIPEKEGGINKGSLFSYVEDMFSNLD
;
A
#
# COMPACT_ATOMS: atom_id res chain seq x y z
N MET A 1 28.71 -12.71 58.48
CA MET A 1 28.49 -11.25 58.63
C MET A 1 29.25 -10.57 57.51
N LEU A 2 28.52 -10.04 56.53
CA LEU A 2 29.06 -9.55 55.25
C LEU A 2 29.75 -8.20 55.46
N ALA A 3 31.03 -8.13 55.11
CA ALA A 3 31.86 -6.95 55.23
C ALA A 3 31.33 -5.80 54.35
N GLU A 4 30.94 -4.72 55.01
CA GLU A 4 30.64 -3.44 54.38
C GLU A 4 31.93 -2.92 53.73
N LYS A 5 31.98 -2.99 52.39
CA LYS A 5 33.14 -2.63 51.56
C LYS A 5 33.67 -1.22 51.89
N GLU A 6 34.86 -1.20 52.48
CA GLU A 6 35.90 -0.17 52.43
C GLU A 6 35.44 1.30 52.31
N LYS A 7 34.99 1.89 53.43
CA LYS A 7 34.72 3.33 53.57
C LYS A 7 35.77 4.03 54.43
N TYR A 8 37.05 3.68 54.34
CA TYR A 8 38.11 4.30 55.14
C TYR A 8 39.27 4.76 54.24
N TYR A 9 39.94 5.85 54.62
CA TYR A 9 41.13 6.33 53.91
C TYR A 9 42.33 5.44 54.21
N TYR A 10 43.05 5.01 53.17
CA TYR A 10 44.20 4.10 53.27
C TYR A 10 45.23 4.60 54.30
N GLY A 11 45.56 3.75 55.27
CA GLY A 11 46.52 4.07 56.35
C GLY A 11 45.93 4.87 57.53
N THR A 12 44.62 5.13 57.55
CA THR A 12 43.95 5.83 58.66
C THR A 12 42.64 5.15 59.06
N ALA A 13 42.23 5.29 60.32
CA ALA A 13 40.91 4.86 60.79
C ALA A 13 39.78 5.85 60.46
N ALA A 14 40.07 6.91 59.68
CA ALA A 14 39.12 7.96 59.36
C ALA A 14 38.16 7.49 58.24
N PRO A 15 36.83 7.62 58.44
CA PRO A 15 35.86 7.26 57.42
C PRO A 15 35.96 8.20 56.22
N LYS A 16 35.83 7.63 55.01
CA LYS A 16 35.80 8.39 53.77
C LYS A 16 34.47 9.11 53.65
N ILE A 17 34.49 10.43 53.81
CA ILE A 17 33.32 11.28 53.54
C ILE A 17 33.02 11.24 52.03
N ASP A 18 31.82 10.79 51.67
CA ASP A 18 31.34 10.85 50.29
C ASP A 18 30.92 12.29 49.99
N TYR A 19 31.82 13.05 49.37
CA TYR A 19 31.58 14.44 49.01
C TYR A 19 31.04 14.51 47.57
N ASP A 20 29.72 14.59 47.42
CA ASP A 20 29.16 15.00 46.13
C ASP A 20 29.42 16.49 45.90
N VAL A 21 30.43 16.75 45.06
CA VAL A 21 30.85 18.09 44.62
C VAL A 21 29.67 18.88 44.05
N TYR A 22 28.66 18.23 43.48
CA TYR A 22 27.49 18.86 42.89
C TYR A 22 26.35 19.13 43.88
N GLU A 23 26.37 18.54 45.07
CA GLU A 23 25.36 18.79 46.10
C GLU A 23 25.71 20.02 46.94
N ASN A 24 26.98 20.11 47.35
CA ASN A 24 27.50 21.19 48.19
C ASN A 24 27.78 22.48 47.41
N ASN A 25 28.17 22.38 46.14
CA ASN A 25 28.51 23.55 45.34
C ASN A 25 27.32 24.04 44.47
N LYS A 26 26.75 25.18 44.86
CA LYS A 26 25.61 25.82 44.18
C LYS A 26 25.88 26.15 42.70
N VAL A 27 27.10 26.58 42.34
CA VAL A 27 27.44 26.93 40.94
C VAL A 27 27.58 25.69 40.05
N LEU A 28 28.14 24.59 40.56
CA LEU A 28 28.25 23.32 39.82
C LEU A 28 26.90 22.62 39.66
N LYS A 29 26.04 22.69 40.70
CA LYS A 29 24.65 22.22 40.64
C LYS A 29 23.85 22.94 39.55
N ALA A 30 24.00 24.27 39.47
CA ALA A 30 23.35 25.10 38.45
C ALA A 30 23.85 24.75 37.03
N LYS A 31 25.17 24.55 36.84
CA LYS A 31 25.76 24.15 35.54
C LYS A 31 25.27 22.77 35.07
N LYS A 32 25.11 21.81 35.98
CA LYS A 32 24.56 20.47 35.68
C LYS A 32 23.07 20.54 35.28
N ARG A 33 22.27 21.34 35.98
CA ARG A 33 20.86 21.60 35.64
C ARG A 33 20.72 22.29 34.27
N TYR A 34 21.57 23.27 33.97
CA TYR A 34 21.58 23.95 32.67
C TYR A 34 21.88 22.98 31.51
N LYS A 35 22.91 22.13 31.64
CA LYS A 35 23.22 21.10 30.63
C LYS A 35 22.07 20.10 30.45
N LYS A 36 21.41 19.67 31.53
CA LYS A 36 20.24 18.78 31.46
C LYS A 36 19.06 19.46 30.74
N ASN A 37 18.76 20.72 31.09
CA ASN A 37 17.71 21.48 30.41
C ASN A 37 17.99 21.70 28.92
N ASN A 38 19.25 21.92 28.53
CA ASN A 38 19.59 22.06 27.11
C ASN A 38 19.40 20.76 26.32
N LYS A 39 19.73 19.61 26.92
CA LYS A 39 19.46 18.29 26.31
C LYS A 39 17.96 18.02 26.16
N VAL A 40 17.14 18.41 27.14
CA VAL A 40 15.67 18.27 27.07
C VAL A 40 15.09 19.17 25.99
N LYS A 41 15.56 20.43 25.90
CA LYS A 41 15.15 21.36 24.83
C LYS A 41 15.53 20.84 23.45
N LEU A 42 16.74 20.31 23.28
CA LEU A 42 17.19 19.71 22.03
C LEU A 42 16.32 18.52 21.63
N LYS A 43 16.00 17.62 22.57
CA LYS A 43 15.08 16.49 22.32
C LYS A 43 13.68 16.96 21.92
N ALA A 44 13.17 18.02 22.54
CA ALA A 44 11.87 18.58 22.20
C ALA A 44 11.86 19.15 20.77
N VAL A 45 12.89 19.91 20.39
CA VAL A 45 13.06 20.44 19.02
C VAL A 45 13.18 19.31 18.00
N PHE A 46 13.95 18.26 18.32
CA PHE A 46 14.10 17.10 17.44
C PHE A 46 12.78 16.34 17.25
N CYS A 47 11.97 16.21 18.31
CA CYS A 47 10.65 15.60 18.23
C CYS A 47 9.72 16.39 17.30
N ILE A 48 9.70 17.73 17.42
CA ILE A 48 8.91 18.61 16.55
C ILE A 48 9.37 18.50 15.08
N LEU A 49 10.68 18.42 14.84
CA LEU A 49 11.22 18.20 13.50
C LEU A 49 10.76 16.87 12.89
N ILE A 50 10.81 15.77 13.65
CA ILE A 50 10.33 14.47 13.19
C ILE A 50 8.83 14.54 12.85
N PHE A 51 8.02 15.17 13.70
CA PHE A 51 6.60 15.34 13.43
C PHE A 51 6.34 16.10 12.12
N PHE A 52 7.10 17.16 11.86
CA PHE A 52 6.97 17.95 10.64
C PHE A 52 7.35 17.17 9.38
N VAL A 53 8.45 16.40 9.45
CA VAL A 53 8.89 15.53 8.36
C VAL A 53 7.86 14.43 8.09
N SER A 54 7.32 13.79 9.12
CA SER A 54 6.27 12.77 8.98
C SER A 54 5.01 13.34 8.31
N PHE A 55 4.55 14.52 8.71
CA PHE A 55 3.39 15.15 8.08
C PHE A 55 3.63 15.46 6.59
N THR A 56 4.80 16.00 6.27
CA THR A 56 5.16 16.32 4.88
C THR A 56 5.29 15.05 4.04
N HIS A 57 5.85 13.98 4.62
CA HIS A 57 5.96 12.68 3.97
C HIS A 57 4.59 12.06 3.67
N ILE A 58 3.65 12.15 4.61
CA ILE A 58 2.27 11.69 4.42
C ILE A 58 1.62 12.43 3.24
N ILE A 59 1.74 13.76 3.19
CA ILE A 59 1.17 14.56 2.09
C ILE A 59 1.80 14.18 0.74
N TYR A 60 3.13 14.00 0.70
CA TYR A 60 3.84 13.55 -0.50
C TYR A 60 3.37 12.17 -0.97
N MET A 61 3.19 11.23 -0.05
CA MET A 61 2.68 9.90 -0.35
C MET A 61 1.26 9.97 -0.92
N TYR A 62 0.37 10.79 -0.34
CA TYR A 62 -0.98 10.98 -0.87
C TYR A 62 -1.00 11.62 -2.26
N ALA A 63 -0.08 12.55 -2.56
CA ALA A 63 0.03 13.13 -3.89
C ALA A 63 0.44 12.07 -4.94
N GLN A 64 1.41 11.22 -4.62
CA GLN A 64 1.81 10.11 -5.50
C GLN A 64 0.70 9.08 -5.68
N ILE A 65 -0.02 8.72 -4.61
CA ILE A 65 -1.17 7.82 -4.65
C ILE A 65 -2.24 8.40 -5.59
N THR A 66 -2.53 9.69 -5.50
CA THR A 66 -3.55 10.34 -6.34
C THR A 66 -3.17 10.29 -7.83
N GLU A 67 -1.89 10.49 -8.16
CA GLU A 67 -1.42 10.36 -9.55
C GLU A 67 -1.52 8.91 -10.05
N MET A 68 -1.16 7.95 -9.19
CA MET A 68 -1.27 6.52 -9.49
C MET A 68 -2.73 6.10 -9.67
N ASP A 69 -3.62 6.54 -8.80
CA ASP A 69 -5.06 6.30 -8.86
C ASP A 69 -5.67 6.92 -10.12
N TYR A 70 -5.17 8.08 -10.56
CA TYR A 70 -5.61 8.69 -11.81
C TYR A 70 -5.22 7.83 -13.02
N LYS A 71 -3.98 7.33 -13.06
CA LYS A 71 -3.51 6.41 -14.12
C LYS A 71 -4.32 5.11 -14.09
N LEU A 72 -4.52 4.54 -12.91
CA LEU A 72 -5.28 3.30 -12.73
C LEU A 72 -6.74 3.47 -13.15
N ASN A 73 -7.38 4.60 -12.82
CA ASN A 73 -8.74 4.90 -13.27
C ASN A 73 -8.81 5.10 -14.79
N LYS A 74 -7.80 5.73 -15.40
CA LYS A 74 -7.72 5.87 -16.86
C LYS A 74 -7.59 4.51 -17.54
N ASP A 75 -6.70 3.65 -17.06
CA ASP A 75 -6.49 2.31 -17.63
C ASP A 75 -7.72 1.43 -17.45
N ASN A 76 -8.41 1.51 -16.30
CA ASN A 76 -9.68 0.81 -16.10
C ASN A 76 -10.80 1.34 -16.99
N LYS A 77 -10.82 2.66 -17.27
CA LYS A 77 -11.78 3.25 -18.20
C LYS A 77 -11.55 2.73 -19.61
N GLU A 78 -10.30 2.70 -20.07
CA GLU A 78 -9.94 2.16 -21.39
C GLU A 78 -10.30 0.67 -21.50
N LEU A 79 -10.01 -0.13 -20.47
CA LEU A 79 -10.44 -1.53 -20.42
C LEU A 79 -11.96 -1.70 -20.45
N ASN A 80 -12.70 -0.84 -19.75
CA ASN A 80 -14.17 -0.89 -19.76
C ASN A 80 -14.74 -0.45 -21.11
N GLU A 81 -14.14 0.54 -21.77
CA GLU A 81 -14.51 0.94 -23.14
C GLU A 81 -14.32 -0.23 -24.10
N GLN A 82 -13.15 -0.88 -24.10
CA GLN A 82 -12.89 -2.05 -24.95
C GLN A 82 -13.84 -3.23 -24.66
N LYS A 83 -14.15 -3.49 -23.38
CA LYS A 83 -15.15 -4.51 -23.00
C LYS A 83 -16.55 -4.16 -23.49
N ASN A 84 -16.96 -2.91 -23.34
CA ASN A 84 -18.25 -2.44 -23.81
C ASN A 84 -18.36 -2.52 -25.33
N ASP A 85 -17.29 -2.21 -26.06
CA ASP A 85 -17.24 -2.35 -27.51
C ASP A 85 -17.35 -3.82 -27.94
N ASN A 86 -16.68 -4.73 -27.24
CA ASN A 86 -16.79 -6.17 -27.49
C ASN A 86 -18.23 -6.69 -27.23
N ILE A 87 -18.83 -6.28 -26.11
CA ILE A 87 -20.24 -6.60 -25.80
C ILE A 87 -21.17 -6.03 -26.87
N ARG A 88 -20.97 -4.77 -27.26
CA ARG A 88 -21.76 -4.11 -28.30
C ARG A 88 -21.67 -4.85 -29.63
N LEU A 89 -20.46 -5.22 -30.05
CA LEU A 89 -20.24 -5.95 -31.28
C LEU A 89 -20.88 -7.35 -31.21
N SER A 90 -20.77 -8.02 -30.07
CA SER A 90 -21.42 -9.32 -29.84
C SER A 90 -22.95 -9.23 -29.88
N LEU A 91 -23.53 -8.15 -29.34
CA LEU A 91 -24.97 -7.88 -29.42
C LEU A 91 -25.40 -7.54 -30.85
N GLU A 92 -24.58 -6.78 -31.58
CA GLU A 92 -24.84 -6.46 -32.99
C GLU A 92 -24.81 -7.71 -33.86
N ILE A 93 -23.83 -8.60 -33.67
CA ILE A 93 -23.78 -9.92 -34.31
C ILE A 93 -25.04 -10.72 -34.00
N GLN A 94 -25.44 -10.81 -32.73
CA GLN A 94 -26.67 -11.53 -32.33
C GLN A 94 -27.92 -10.92 -32.97
N LYS A 95 -28.01 -9.60 -33.05
CA LYS A 95 -29.12 -8.90 -33.71
C LYS A 95 -29.15 -9.16 -35.22
N HIS A 96 -27.99 -9.28 -35.86
CA HIS A 96 -27.89 -9.65 -37.27
C HIS A 96 -28.19 -11.14 -37.51
N LEU A 97 -27.89 -12.00 -36.55
CA LEU A 97 -28.24 -13.41 -36.53
C LEU A 97 -29.70 -13.67 -36.09
N ASP A 98 -30.48 -12.63 -35.79
CA ASP A 98 -31.89 -12.80 -35.49
C ASP A 98 -32.60 -13.47 -36.68
N LEU A 99 -33.17 -14.65 -36.41
CA LEU A 99 -33.91 -15.46 -37.36
C LEU A 99 -35.02 -14.66 -38.05
N ASN A 100 -35.55 -13.62 -37.41
CA ASN A 100 -36.53 -12.72 -38.01
C ASN A 100 -35.93 -11.91 -39.16
N ARG A 101 -34.76 -11.30 -38.96
CA ARG A 101 -34.09 -10.54 -40.01
C ARG A 101 -33.63 -11.44 -41.16
N ILE A 102 -33.15 -12.65 -40.84
CA ILE A 102 -32.79 -13.65 -41.84
C ILE A 102 -34.03 -14.04 -42.68
N ARG A 103 -35.17 -14.27 -42.02
CA ARG A 103 -36.43 -14.60 -42.72
C ARG A 103 -36.89 -13.47 -43.63
N ASP A 104 -36.86 -12.23 -43.16
CA ASP A 104 -37.29 -11.07 -43.95
C ASP A 104 -36.41 -10.89 -45.18
N VAL A 105 -35.08 -11.03 -45.04
CA VAL A 105 -34.15 -10.97 -46.19
C VAL A 105 -34.38 -12.13 -47.15
N ALA A 106 -34.57 -13.35 -46.64
CA ALA A 106 -34.82 -14.53 -47.46
C ALA A 106 -36.12 -14.41 -48.26
N GLN A 107 -37.21 -13.95 -47.63
CA GLN A 107 -38.50 -13.80 -48.29
C GLN A 107 -38.53 -12.58 -49.23
N ALA A 108 -38.02 -11.42 -48.80
CA ALA A 108 -38.18 -10.17 -49.55
C ALA A 108 -37.12 -9.95 -50.63
N ARG A 109 -35.89 -10.48 -50.46
CA ARG A 109 -34.78 -10.27 -51.42
C ARG A 109 -34.41 -11.51 -52.21
N LEU A 110 -34.64 -12.70 -51.66
CA LEU A 110 -34.25 -13.97 -52.28
C LEU A 110 -35.46 -14.81 -52.74
N ASP A 111 -36.69 -14.29 -52.58
CA ASP A 111 -37.95 -14.96 -52.94
C ASP A 111 -38.08 -16.38 -52.33
N MET A 112 -37.45 -16.61 -51.18
CA MET A 112 -37.50 -17.90 -50.50
C MET A 112 -38.84 -18.07 -49.77
N GLN A 113 -39.42 -19.26 -49.85
CA GLN A 113 -40.63 -19.62 -49.09
C GLN A 113 -40.31 -20.59 -47.95
N LYS A 114 -41.19 -20.63 -46.94
CA LYS A 114 -41.04 -21.51 -45.79
C LYS A 114 -41.19 -22.98 -46.27
N PRO A 115 -40.21 -23.86 -46.01
CA PRO A 115 -40.28 -25.26 -46.43
C PRO A 115 -41.34 -26.03 -45.65
N ASP A 116 -41.89 -27.06 -46.28
CA ASP A 116 -42.90 -27.92 -45.68
C ASP A 116 -42.27 -29.04 -44.81
N LYS A 117 -43.04 -29.67 -43.91
CA LYS A 117 -42.49 -30.54 -42.84
C LYS A 117 -41.61 -31.69 -43.35
N HIS A 118 -41.87 -32.18 -44.56
CA HIS A 118 -41.15 -33.29 -45.17
C HIS A 118 -39.81 -32.88 -45.82
N GLN A 119 -39.53 -31.57 -45.96
CA GLN A 119 -38.33 -31.02 -46.58
C GLN A 119 -37.27 -30.59 -45.55
N ILE A 120 -37.47 -30.89 -44.26
CA ILE A 120 -36.59 -30.47 -43.16
C ILE A 120 -35.60 -31.60 -42.82
N ILE A 121 -34.30 -31.31 -42.92
CA ILE A 121 -33.22 -32.21 -42.50
C ILE A 121 -32.45 -31.56 -41.35
N TYR A 122 -32.30 -32.28 -40.22
CA TYR A 122 -31.59 -31.77 -39.03
C TYR A 122 -30.08 -32.06 -39.15
N VAL A 123 -29.26 -31.03 -38.94
CA VAL A 123 -27.80 -31.12 -38.90
C VAL A 123 -27.29 -30.64 -37.54
N ASN A 124 -26.32 -31.36 -36.97
CA ASN A 124 -25.76 -31.05 -35.65
C ASN A 124 -24.62 -30.04 -35.78
N VAL A 125 -24.69 -28.93 -35.04
CA VAL A 125 -23.66 -27.88 -35.05
C VAL A 125 -22.93 -27.88 -33.70
N PRO A 126 -21.60 -28.11 -33.67
CA PRO A 126 -20.83 -28.06 -32.44
C PRO A 126 -20.74 -26.62 -31.91
N LYS A 127 -20.99 -26.44 -30.61
CA LYS A 127 -20.85 -25.15 -29.91
C LYS A 127 -19.42 -25.01 -29.41
N THR A 128 -18.65 -24.08 -29.95
CA THR A 128 -17.31 -23.74 -29.43
C THR A 128 -17.44 -22.56 -28.48
N ASP A 129 -17.62 -22.83 -27.19
CA ASP A 129 -17.64 -21.81 -26.15
C ASP A 129 -16.18 -21.43 -25.81
N PHE A 130 -15.68 -20.33 -26.37
CA PHE A 130 -14.41 -19.74 -25.94
C PHE A 130 -14.71 -18.76 -24.79
N THR A 131 -14.30 -19.11 -23.58
CA THR A 131 -14.16 -18.16 -22.48
C THR A 131 -12.83 -18.44 -21.81
N GLU A 132 -11.78 -17.78 -22.31
CA GLU A 132 -10.49 -17.76 -21.63
C GLU A 132 -10.58 -16.75 -20.48
N ILE A 133 -10.46 -17.25 -19.25
CA ILE A 133 -10.38 -16.44 -18.04
C ILE A 133 -8.88 -16.20 -17.78
N PRO A 134 -8.36 -14.97 -17.93
CA PRO A 134 -6.95 -14.71 -17.63
C PRO A 134 -6.72 -14.80 -16.13
N GLU A 135 -5.87 -15.74 -15.73
CA GLU A 135 -5.34 -15.94 -14.40
C GLU A 135 -4.46 -14.74 -14.00
N LYS A 136 -4.81 -14.06 -12.90
CA LYS A 136 -3.99 -12.99 -12.31
C LYS A 136 -3.05 -13.59 -11.27
N GLU A 137 -1.81 -13.85 -11.67
CA GLU A 137 -0.68 -13.97 -10.74
C GLU A 137 -0.02 -12.60 -10.52
N GLY A 138 0.32 -12.28 -9.27
CA GLY A 138 1.10 -11.09 -8.96
C GLY A 138 0.94 -10.59 -7.53
N GLY A 139 1.40 -11.38 -6.56
CA GLY A 139 1.46 -10.99 -5.16
C GLY A 139 2.35 -9.77 -4.94
N ILE A 140 1.83 -8.77 -4.24
CA ILE A 140 2.57 -7.57 -3.84
C ILE A 140 3.58 -7.96 -2.74
N ASN A 141 4.88 -7.87 -3.07
CA ASN A 141 5.98 -8.00 -2.12
C ASN A 141 5.97 -6.87 -1.09
N LYS A 142 5.39 -7.14 0.09
CA LYS A 142 5.35 -6.23 1.25
C LYS A 142 6.67 -6.19 2.02
N GLY A 143 7.78 -5.89 1.33
CA GLY A 143 9.13 -6.01 1.91
C GLY A 143 9.99 -4.74 1.96
N SER A 144 9.59 -3.61 1.36
CA SER A 144 10.58 -2.57 1.05
C SER A 144 10.65 -1.35 1.97
N LEU A 145 9.69 -1.15 2.89
CA LEU A 145 9.65 0.09 3.70
C LEU A 145 9.72 -0.11 5.21
N PHE A 146 9.13 -1.19 5.75
CA PHE A 146 9.16 -1.45 7.19
C PHE A 146 10.57 -1.85 7.68
N SER A 147 11.33 -2.56 6.86
CA SER A 147 12.68 -3.05 7.17
C SER A 147 13.69 -1.92 7.37
N TYR A 148 13.62 -0.86 6.56
CA TYR A 148 14.51 0.31 6.69
C TYR A 148 14.20 1.16 7.93
N VAL A 149 12.94 1.21 8.34
CA VAL A 149 12.55 1.96 9.55
C VAL A 149 12.96 1.20 10.80
N GLU A 150 12.79 -0.13 10.81
CA GLU A 150 13.17 -1.00 11.93
C GLU A 150 14.69 -1.00 12.18
N ASP A 151 15.50 -0.96 11.11
CA ASP A 151 16.97 -0.85 11.19
C ASP A 151 17.46 0.50 11.74
N MET A 152 16.69 1.59 11.54
CA MET A 152 17.07 2.90 12.09
C MET A 152 16.84 3.01 13.61
N PHE A 153 15.87 2.27 14.16
CA PHE A 153 15.57 2.31 15.59
C PHE A 153 16.42 1.34 16.42
N SER A 154 16.90 0.24 15.84
CA SER A 154 17.79 -0.72 16.51
C SER A 154 19.21 -0.19 16.74
N ASN A 155 19.69 0.72 15.86
CA ASN A 155 21.03 1.31 15.93
C ASN A 155 21.15 2.49 16.93
N LEU A 156 20.17 2.69 17.82
CA LEU A 156 20.11 3.83 18.74
C LEU A 156 20.20 3.48 20.25
N ASP A 157 20.48 2.23 20.60
CA ASP A 157 20.80 1.80 21.98
C ASP A 157 22.28 1.39 22.14
#